data_AF-T1C6A7-F1
#
_entry.id   AF-T1C6A7-F1
#
_cell.length_a   1.000
_cell.length_b   1.000
_cell.length_c   1.000
_cell.angle_alpha   90.00
_cell.angle_beta   90.00
_cell.angle_gamma   90.00
#
_symmetry.space_group_name_H-M   'P 1'
#
loop_
_entity.id
_entity.type
_entity.pdbx_description
1 polymer ?
#
loop_
_entity_poly.entity_id
_entity_poly.type
_entity_poly.pdbx_seq_one_letter_code
_entity_poly.pdbx_strand_id
1 'polypeptide(L)'
;MFAKWSLLGLIPERNGARGKSSSAQSQAQARHLLELARLEVDAALAAGDSSIEGLDAEQAAARLQTFGRNIVGSEARTPWFVEIARRVVNPLNL
;
A
#
# COMPACT_ATOMS: atom_id res chain seq x y z
N MET A 1 30.84 -9.71 35.31
CA MET A 1 30.04 -10.40 34.26
C MET A 1 29.07 -9.37 33.71
N PHE A 2 29.49 -8.59 32.72
CA PHE A 2 28.69 -7.49 32.17
C PHE A 2 27.86 -8.01 31.01
N ALA A 3 26.54 -8.01 31.16
CA ALA A 3 25.63 -8.34 30.08
C ALA A 3 25.73 -7.26 28.99
N LYS A 4 26.25 -7.64 27.82
CA LYS A 4 26.19 -6.83 26.61
C LYS A 4 24.75 -6.85 26.09
N TRP A 5 24.03 -5.75 26.28
CA TRP A 5 22.72 -5.58 25.66
C TRP A 5 22.96 -5.15 24.21
N SER A 6 22.65 -6.04 23.28
CA SER A 6 22.77 -5.78 21.85
C SER A 6 21.66 -4.80 21.41
N LEU A 7 22.06 -3.62 20.94
CA LEU A 7 21.19 -2.59 20.35
C LEU A 7 20.66 -2.96 18.94
N LEU A 8 20.87 -4.19 18.47
CA LEU A 8 20.53 -4.60 17.10
C LEU A 8 19.20 -5.37 16.92
N GLY A 9 18.35 -5.43 17.94
CA GLY A 9 17.18 -6.33 17.92
C GLY A 9 15.83 -5.76 17.47
N LEU A 10 15.74 -4.51 16.98
CA LEU A 10 14.45 -3.83 16.81
C LEU A 10 14.25 -3.19 15.43
N ILE A 11 14.80 -3.81 14.39
CA ILE A 11 14.44 -3.49 13.01
C ILE A 11 13.37 -4.50 12.60
N PRO A 12 12.07 -4.14 12.57
CA PRO A 12 11.10 -4.97 11.88
C PRO A 12 11.50 -5.04 10.40
N GLU A 13 11.72 -6.26 9.91
CA GLU A 13 11.80 -6.62 8.49
C GLU A 13 10.78 -5.79 7.70
N ARG A 14 11.28 -4.85 6.90
CA ARG A 14 10.48 -3.96 6.05
C ARG A 14 10.03 -4.73 4.81
N ASN A 15 9.17 -5.74 5.00
CA ASN A 15 8.46 -6.38 3.90
C ASN A 15 7.36 -5.44 3.40
N GLY A 16 7.69 -4.69 2.36
CA GLY A 16 6.79 -3.75 1.70
C GLY A 16 7.39 -2.37 1.59
N ALA A 17 8.38 -2.21 0.71
CA ALA A 17 8.78 -0.90 0.21
C ALA A 17 7.61 -0.28 -0.58
N ARG A 18 6.63 0.28 0.14
CA ARG A 18 5.57 1.13 -0.40
C ARG A 18 6.23 2.42 -0.89
N GLY A 19 6.43 2.53 -2.20
CA GLY A 19 6.67 3.83 -2.82
C GLY A 19 5.43 4.70 -2.60
N LYS A 20 5.60 5.91 -2.07
CA LYS A 20 4.54 6.91 -2.08
C LYS A 20 4.19 7.15 -3.56
N SER A 21 3.03 6.69 -4.02
CA SER A 21 2.54 7.09 -5.33
C SER A 21 2.43 8.61 -5.32
N SER A 22 3.09 9.25 -6.28
CA SER A 22 2.99 10.70 -6.46
C SER A 22 1.50 11.09 -6.53
N SER A 23 1.13 12.23 -5.93
CA SER A 23 -0.25 12.75 -5.99
C SER A 23 -0.78 12.84 -7.43
N ALA A 24 0.11 13.10 -8.40
CA ALA A 24 -0.21 13.10 -9.82
C ALA A 24 -0.62 11.71 -10.35
N GLN A 25 0.06 10.65 -9.90
CA GLN A 25 -0.28 9.27 -10.29
C GLN A 25 -1.64 8.87 -9.73
N SER A 26 -1.94 9.20 -8.48
CA SER A 26 -3.25 8.94 -7.87
C SER A 26 -4.38 9.69 -8.59
N GLN A 27 -4.15 10.94 -9.00
CA GLN A 27 -5.13 11.71 -9.78
C GLN A 27 -5.36 11.13 -11.18
N ALA A 28 -4.30 10.71 -11.88
CA ALA A 28 -4.42 10.07 -13.18
C ALA A 28 -5.25 8.77 -13.09
N GLN A 29 -5.01 7.98 -12.04
CA GLN A 29 -5.74 6.73 -11.79
C GLN A 29 -7.21 7.00 -11.47
N ALA A 30 -7.52 8.01 -10.65
CA ALA A 30 -8.89 8.41 -10.37
C ALA A 30 -9.65 8.84 -11.64
N ARG A 31 -9.01 9.61 -12.54
CA ARG A 31 -9.61 9.99 -13.83
C ARG A 31 -9.91 8.76 -14.69
N HIS A 32 -8.95 7.84 -14.78
CA HIS A 32 -9.14 6.61 -15.56
C HIS A 32 -10.33 5.77 -15.07
N LEU A 33 -10.48 5.62 -13.75
CA LEU A 33 -11.64 4.93 -13.16
C LEU A 33 -12.96 5.65 -13.46
N LEU A 34 -12.95 6.98 -13.51
CA LEU A 34 -14.13 7.79 -13.82
C LEU A 34 -14.53 7.65 -15.29
N GLU A 35 -13.56 7.54 -16.21
CA GLU A 35 -13.83 7.24 -17.62
C GLU A 35 -14.43 5.83 -17.77
N LEU A 36 -13.88 4.82 -17.08
CA LEU A 36 -14.45 3.46 -17.08
C LEU A 36 -15.89 3.43 -16.57
N ALA A 37 -16.21 4.21 -15.53
CA ALA A 37 -17.54 4.26 -14.94
C ALA A 37 -18.61 4.90 -15.86
N ARG A 38 -18.20 5.57 -16.93
CA ARG A 38 -19.10 6.17 -17.94
C ARG A 38 -19.34 5.27 -19.14
N LEU A 39 -18.60 4.16 -19.25
CA LEU A 39 -18.77 3.22 -20.36
C LEU A 39 -20.04 2.40 -20.18
N GLU A 40 -20.62 2.01 -21.32
CA GLU A 40 -21.65 0.96 -21.35
C GLU A 40 -21.08 -0.37 -20.87
N VAL A 41 -21.96 -1.25 -20.37
CA VAL A 41 -21.58 -2.48 -19.65
C VAL A 41 -20.58 -3.33 -20.44
N ASP A 42 -20.86 -3.61 -21.70
CA ASP A 42 -19.99 -4.45 -22.54
C ASP A 42 -18.61 -3.81 -22.78
N ALA A 43 -18.58 -2.48 -22.92
CA ALA A 43 -17.34 -1.74 -23.11
C ALA A 43 -16.51 -1.68 -21.81
N ALA A 44 -17.17 -1.58 -20.65
CA ALA A 44 -16.51 -1.64 -19.35
C ALA A 44 -15.92 -3.03 -19.07
N LEU A 45 -16.66 -4.10 -19.41
CA LEU A 45 -16.21 -5.48 -19.29
C LEU A 45 -15.02 -5.76 -20.21
N ALA A 46 -15.08 -5.36 -21.47
CA ALA A 46 -13.97 -5.47 -22.41
C ALA A 46 -12.74 -4.69 -21.95
N ALA A 47 -12.91 -3.45 -21.46
CA ALA A 47 -11.79 -2.64 -20.95
C ALA A 47 -11.16 -3.24 -19.68
N GLY A 48 -11.96 -3.96 -18.87
CA GLY A 48 -11.53 -4.68 -17.68
C GLY A 48 -11.06 -6.12 -17.94
N ASP A 49 -10.98 -6.55 -19.21
CA ASP A 49 -10.67 -7.92 -19.64
C ASP A 49 -11.51 -8.97 -18.87
N SER A 50 -12.79 -8.67 -18.68
CA SER A 50 -13.72 -9.44 -17.85
C SER A 50 -14.97 -9.81 -18.64
N SER A 51 -15.70 -10.80 -18.14
CA SER A 51 -17.00 -11.20 -18.67
C SER A 51 -18.13 -10.96 -17.66
N ILE A 52 -19.38 -11.09 -18.11
CA ILE A 52 -20.55 -10.97 -17.23
C ILE A 52 -20.69 -12.19 -16.31
N GLU A 53 -20.18 -13.35 -16.75
CA GLU A 53 -20.05 -14.57 -15.98
C GLU A 53 -18.96 -14.47 -14.90
N GLY A 54 -18.08 -13.47 -15.01
CA GLY A 54 -17.00 -13.17 -14.08
C GLY A 54 -15.64 -13.63 -14.60
N LEU A 55 -14.72 -13.91 -13.67
CA LEU A 55 -13.39 -14.42 -13.95
C LEU A 55 -13.31 -15.89 -13.54
N ASP A 56 -12.60 -16.68 -14.33
CA ASP A 56 -12.26 -18.04 -13.92
C ASP A 56 -11.18 -18.03 -12.81
N ALA A 57 -10.94 -19.20 -12.22
CA ALA A 57 -9.98 -19.35 -11.13
C ALA A 57 -8.53 -19.04 -11.54
N GLU A 58 -8.16 -19.30 -12.79
CA GLU A 58 -6.82 -19.08 -13.31
C GLU A 58 -6.56 -17.59 -13.54
N GLN A 59 -7.51 -16.90 -14.18
CA GLN A 59 -7.53 -15.45 -14.38
C GLN A 59 -7.51 -14.72 -13.04
N ALA A 60 -8.33 -15.16 -12.06
CA ALA A 60 -8.34 -14.58 -10.73
C ALA A 60 -6.97 -14.74 -10.03
N ALA A 61 -6.34 -15.91 -10.13
CA ALA A 61 -5.02 -16.14 -9.57
C ALA A 61 -3.93 -15.30 -10.26
N ALA A 62 -3.96 -15.17 -11.58
CA ALA A 62 -3.04 -14.35 -12.36
C ALA A 62 -3.15 -12.85 -11.99
N ARG A 63 -4.39 -12.36 -11.82
CA ARG A 63 -4.65 -10.99 -11.35
C ARG A 63 -4.18 -10.79 -9.92
N LEU A 64 -4.40 -11.75 -9.03
CA LEU A 64 -3.93 -11.68 -7.65
C LEU A 64 -2.40 -11.59 -7.57
N GLN A 65 -1.68 -12.30 -8.46
CA GLN A 65 -0.22 -12.19 -8.55
C GLN A 65 0.22 -10.85 -9.12
N THR A 66 -0.46 -10.34 -10.14
CA THR A 66 -0.12 -9.07 -10.81
C THR A 66 -0.39 -7.85 -9.94
N PHE A 67 -1.56 -7.78 -9.30
CA PHE A 67 -2.03 -6.58 -8.59
C PHE A 67 -1.96 -6.71 -7.06
N GLY A 68 -1.84 -7.93 -6.53
CA GLY A 68 -1.88 -8.18 -5.11
C GLY A 68 -3.29 -8.12 -4.51
N ARG A 69 -3.35 -8.21 -3.19
CA ARG A 69 -4.63 -8.18 -2.43
C ARG A 69 -5.22 -6.76 -2.43
N ASN A 70 -6.51 -6.65 -2.73
CA ASN A 70 -7.24 -5.39 -2.63
C ASN A 70 -7.47 -5.00 -1.16
N ILE A 71 -6.45 -4.44 -0.52
CA ILE A 71 -6.48 -3.98 0.87
C ILE A 71 -6.07 -2.52 0.89
N VAL A 72 -6.92 -1.67 1.47
CA VAL A 72 -6.59 -0.25 1.71
C VAL A 72 -5.43 -0.20 2.70
N GLY A 73 -4.34 0.45 2.30
CA GLY A 73 -3.17 0.59 3.15
C GLY A 73 -3.49 1.41 4.39
N SER A 74 -3.43 0.79 5.57
CA SER A 74 -3.34 1.54 6.83
C SER A 74 -1.92 2.04 7.02
N GLU A 75 -1.78 3.32 7.40
CA GLU A 75 -0.52 3.82 7.90
C GLU A 75 -0.18 3.11 9.22
N ALA A 76 1.03 2.56 9.30
CA ALA A 76 1.50 1.98 10.56
C ALA A 76 1.65 3.13 11.57
N ARG A 77 0.88 3.08 12.65
CA ARG A 77 1.00 4.07 13.73
C ARG A 77 2.42 4.02 14.28
N THR A 78 3.09 5.18 14.31
CA THR A 78 4.35 5.31 15.03
C THR A 78 4.12 4.93 16.50
N PRO A 79 4.89 3.99 17.06
CA PRO A 79 4.76 3.65 18.47
C PRO A 79 5.02 4.89 19.34
N TRP A 80 4.24 5.06 20.42
CA TRP A 80 4.30 6.24 21.29
C TRP A 80 5.72 6.54 21.82
N PHE A 81 6.51 5.49 22.10
CA PHE A 81 7.88 5.63 22.61
C PHE A 81 8.85 6.22 21.57
N VAL A 82 8.59 6.03 20.27
CA VAL A 82 9.40 6.62 19.19
C VAL A 82 9.19 8.14 19.16
N GLU A 83 7.97 8.60 19.41
CA GLU A 83 7.67 10.04 19.50
C GLU A 83 8.36 10.69 20.71
N ILE A 84 8.42 10.00 21.85
CA ILE A 84 9.17 10.47 23.02
C ILE A 84 10.66 10.58 22.70
N ALA A 85 11.26 9.55 22.11
CA ALA A 85 12.68 9.58 21.75
C ALA A 85 13.01 10.73 20.78
N ARG A 86 12.15 10.97 19.79
CA ARG A 86 12.29 12.13 18.87
C ARG A 86 12.25 13.46 19.61
N ARG A 87 11.38 13.60 20.61
CA ARG A 87 11.26 14.82 21.41
C ARG A 87 12.50 15.07 22.27
N VAL A 88 13.08 14.02 22.85
CA VAL A 88 14.26 14.12 23.74
C VAL A 88 15.56 14.37 22.96
N VAL A 89 15.70 13.81 21.76
CA VAL A 89 16.92 13.97 20.94
C VAL A 89 16.95 15.31 20.19
N ASN A 90 15.83 16.02 20.08
CA ASN A 90 15.80 17.33 19.44
C ASN A 90 16.41 18.42 20.36
N PRO A 91 17.59 18.97 20.04
CA PRO A 91 18.27 19.96 20.88
C PRO A 91 17.55 21.32 20.92
N LEU A 92 16.49 21.50 20.14
CA LEU A 92 15.67 22.71 20.09
C LEU A 92 14.36 22.61 20.90
N ASN A 93 14.13 21.52 21.64
CA ASN A 93 13.04 21.45 22.61
C ASN A 93 13.47 22.11 23.94
N LEU A 94 13.51 23.43 23.94
CA LEU A 94 13.38 24.29 25.12
C LEU A 94 12.15 25.17 24.95
#